data_AF-A0AA89BXZ0-F1
#
_entry.id   AF-A0AA89BXZ0-F1
#
_cell.length_a   1.000
_cell.length_b   1.000
_cell.length_c   1.000
_cell.angle_alpha   90.00
_cell.angle_beta   90.00
_cell.angle_gamma   90.00
#
_symmetry.space_group_name_H-M   'P 1'
#
loop_
_entity.id
_entity.type
_entity.pdbx_description
1 polymer ?
#
loop_
_entity_poly.entity_id
_entity_poly.type
_entity_poly.pdbx_seq_one_letter_code
_entity_poly.pdbx_strand_id
1 'polypeptide(L)'
;MADQPKHRPPHGMEPYDLGGSNNLGALSQEQQEKLNKFKIKTRTENEKYLRDHPEVECLIAGFLGDVLSQRPDNIKDFAADYFTNPELPEQLQMQLQLRQTKIKQNRVLQRI
;
A
#
# COMPACT_ATOMS: atom_id res chain seq x y z
N MET A 1 -6.15 32.90 -1.52
CA MET A 1 -7.09 31.79 -1.78
C MET A 1 -6.28 30.51 -1.75
N ALA A 2 -6.60 29.55 -0.89
CA ALA A 2 -5.89 28.27 -0.82
C ALA A 2 -5.95 27.59 -2.19
N ASP A 3 -4.79 27.19 -2.70
CA ASP A 3 -4.66 26.54 -4.00
C ASP A 3 -5.42 25.21 -3.97
N GLN A 4 -6.53 25.12 -4.72
CA GLN A 4 -7.33 23.91 -4.76
C GLN A 4 -6.59 22.86 -5.59
N PRO A 5 -6.42 21.63 -5.08
CA PRO A 5 -5.73 20.58 -5.82
C PRO A 5 -6.46 20.29 -7.14
N LYS A 6 -5.74 20.37 -8.26
CA LYS A 6 -6.27 20.13 -9.63
C LYS A 6 -6.72 18.68 -9.89
N HIS A 7 -6.42 17.76 -8.98
CA HIS A 7 -6.75 16.34 -9.09
C HIS A 7 -7.68 15.91 -7.97
N ARG A 8 -8.59 14.96 -8.27
CA ARG A 8 -9.45 14.35 -7.25
C ARG A 8 -8.56 13.86 -6.09
N PRO A 9 -8.89 14.18 -4.84
CA PRO A 9 -8.13 13.67 -3.71
C PRO A 9 -8.12 12.13 -3.77
N PRO A 10 -6.98 11.48 -3.52
CA PRO A 10 -6.89 10.02 -3.52
C PRO A 10 -7.86 9.41 -2.50
N HIS A 11 -8.35 8.20 -2.79
CA HIS A 11 -9.27 7.48 -1.88
C HIS A 11 -8.60 7.32 -0.50
N GLY A 12 -9.34 7.65 0.57
CA GLY A 12 -8.80 7.81 1.94
C GLY A 12 -8.48 9.26 2.36
N MET A 13 -8.60 10.23 1.45
CA MET A 13 -8.70 11.68 1.73
C MET A 13 -10.08 12.20 1.30
N GLU A 14 -11.12 11.53 1.80
CA GLU A 14 -12.50 11.95 1.64
C GLU A 14 -12.71 13.38 2.23
N PRO A 15 -13.80 14.08 1.90
CA PRO A 15 -14.03 15.49 2.24
C PRO A 15 -14.07 15.84 3.73
N TYR A 16 -13.86 14.89 4.64
CA TYR A 16 -13.90 15.13 6.09
C TYR A 16 -12.83 16.13 6.56
N ASP A 17 -11.72 16.28 5.81
CA ASP A 17 -10.67 17.26 6.08
C ASP A 17 -10.88 18.60 5.36
N LEU A 18 -11.73 18.63 4.34
CA LEU A 18 -12.01 19.80 3.53
C LEU A 18 -13.47 20.14 3.79
N GLY A 19 -13.74 21.03 4.75
CA GLY A 19 -15.11 21.49 4.91
C GLY A 19 -15.67 21.98 3.57
N GLY A 20 -16.99 21.88 3.43
CA GLY A 20 -17.68 22.17 2.17
C GLY A 20 -17.47 23.60 1.67
N SER A 21 -18.16 23.94 0.58
CA SER A 21 -18.05 25.22 -0.13
C SER A 21 -18.04 26.50 0.73
N ASN A 22 -18.55 26.46 1.96
CA ASN A 22 -18.59 27.58 2.92
C ASN A 22 -18.01 27.25 4.32
N ASN A 23 -17.23 26.18 4.48
CA ASN A 23 -16.70 25.77 5.79
C ASN A 23 -15.29 25.22 5.62
N LEU A 24 -14.29 25.64 6.41
CA LEU A 24 -12.93 25.09 6.32
C LEU A 24 -12.79 23.70 6.99
N GLY A 25 -13.89 23.18 7.55
CA GLY A 25 -13.86 21.99 8.39
C GLY A 25 -13.29 22.35 9.77
N ALA A 26 -12.67 21.41 10.45
CA ALA A 26 -12.08 21.63 11.78
C ALA A 26 -10.72 22.35 11.75
N LEU A 27 -10.13 22.55 10.57
CA LEU A 27 -8.77 23.05 10.40
C LEU A 27 -8.74 24.46 9.83
N SER A 28 -7.82 25.30 10.31
CA SER A 28 -7.50 26.57 9.69
C SER A 28 -6.80 26.36 8.34
N GLN A 29 -6.78 27.39 7.50
CA GLN A 29 -6.12 27.32 6.20
C GLN A 29 -4.62 26.94 6.32
N GLU A 30 -3.91 27.50 7.30
CA GLU A 30 -2.51 27.17 7.55
C GLU A 30 -2.35 25.70 8.02
N GLN A 31 -3.26 25.21 8.86
CA GLN A 31 -3.26 23.81 9.30
C GLN A 31 -3.50 22.86 8.11
N GLN A 32 -4.42 23.21 7.22
CA GLN A 32 -4.69 22.42 6.01
C GLN A 32 -3.47 22.35 5.09
N GLU A 33 -2.78 23.48 4.87
CA GLU A 33 -1.56 23.52 4.05
C GLU A 33 -0.43 22.68 4.64
N LYS A 34 -0.24 22.74 5.96
CA LYS A 34 0.73 21.89 6.68
C LYS A 34 0.37 20.41 6.57
N LEU A 35 -0.90 20.06 6.76
CA LEU A 35 -1.40 18.70 6.67
C LEU A 35 -1.20 18.13 5.26
N ASN A 36 -1.50 18.92 4.22
CA ASN A 36 -1.31 18.51 2.83
C ASN A 36 0.17 18.24 2.53
N LYS A 37 1.09 19.12 2.93
CA LYS A 37 2.54 18.92 2.77
C LYS A 37 3.03 17.66 3.48
N PHE A 38 2.58 17.44 4.72
CA PHE A 38 2.90 16.26 5.50
C PHE A 38 2.43 14.98 4.79
N LYS A 39 1.16 14.93 4.38
CA LYS A 39 0.57 13.80 3.66
C LYS A 39 1.30 13.48 2.36
N ILE A 40 1.68 14.49 1.57
CA ILE A 40 2.46 14.28 0.34
C ILE A 40 3.79 13.61 0.67
N LYS A 41 4.52 14.13 1.66
CA LYS A 41 5.80 13.56 2.10
C LYS A 41 5.64 12.11 2.55
N THR A 42 4.68 11.82 3.43
CA THR A 42 4.39 10.46 3.91
C THR A 42 4.06 9.50 2.77
N ARG A 43 3.30 9.94 1.76
CA ARG A 43 2.99 9.10 0.59
C ARG A 43 4.24 8.73 -0.20
N THR A 44 5.11 9.70 -0.45
CA THR A 44 6.38 9.45 -1.14
C THR A 44 7.26 8.47 -0.36
N GLU A 45 7.31 8.61 0.97
CA GLU A 45 8.05 7.71 1.85
C GLU A 45 7.46 6.30 1.86
N ASN A 46 6.13 6.16 1.93
CA ASN A 46 5.45 4.87 1.88
C ASN A 46 5.66 4.17 0.53
N GLU A 47 5.57 4.90 -0.59
CA GLU A 47 5.81 4.31 -1.92
C GLU A 47 7.27 3.85 -2.05
N LYS A 48 8.21 4.68 -1.59
CA LYS A 48 9.62 4.30 -1.57
C LYS A 48 9.83 3.04 -0.73
N TYR A 49 9.25 2.98 0.46
CA TYR A 49 9.33 1.81 1.33
C TYR A 49 8.81 0.55 0.63
N LEU A 50 7.59 0.58 0.07
CA LEU A 50 7.01 -0.57 -0.61
C LEU A 50 7.80 -1.00 -1.86
N ARG A 51 8.42 -0.04 -2.56
CA ARG A 51 9.29 -0.31 -3.71
C ARG A 51 10.61 -0.97 -3.30
N ASP A 52 11.17 -0.54 -2.18
CA ASP A 52 12.43 -1.06 -1.64
C ASP A 52 12.25 -2.41 -0.91
N HIS A 53 11.02 -2.75 -0.49
CA HIS A 53 10.67 -3.94 0.29
C HIS A 53 9.69 -4.87 -0.46
N PRO A 54 10.13 -5.56 -1.54
CA PRO A 54 9.27 -6.46 -2.33
C PRO A 54 8.72 -7.65 -1.54
N GLU A 55 9.31 -7.96 -0.39
CA GLU A 55 8.83 -8.99 0.55
C GLU A 55 7.44 -8.68 1.09
N VAL A 56 7.11 -7.41 1.29
CA VAL A 56 5.79 -6.99 1.77
C VAL A 56 4.73 -7.29 0.71
N GLU A 57 5.04 -7.01 -0.57
CA GLU A 57 4.15 -7.32 -1.69
C GLU A 57 3.94 -8.83 -1.82
N CYS A 58 5.02 -9.63 -1.78
CA CYS A 58 4.94 -11.08 -1.85
C CYS A 58 4.13 -11.68 -0.68
N LEU A 59 4.33 -11.17 0.53
CA LEU A 59 3.63 -11.61 1.72
C LEU A 59 2.12 -11.35 1.62
N ILE A 60 1.73 -10.13 1.24
CA ILE A 60 0.33 -9.74 1.08
C ILE A 60 -0.34 -10.53 -0.07
N ALA A 61 0.36 -10.70 -1.19
CA ALA A 61 -0.16 -11.45 -2.33
C ALA A 61 -0.37 -12.93 -2.00
N GLY A 62 0.56 -13.55 -1.27
CA GLY A 62 0.42 -14.93 -0.79
C GLY A 62 -0.79 -15.09 0.13
N PHE A 63 -0.90 -14.22 1.15
CA PHE A 63 -2.03 -14.25 2.08
C PHE A 63 -3.37 -14.09 1.37
N LEU A 64 -3.50 -13.08 0.50
CA LEU A 64 -4.73 -12.86 -0.26
C LEU A 64 -5.04 -14.02 -1.22
N GLY A 65 -4.02 -14.61 -1.84
CA GLY A 65 -4.19 -15.80 -2.69
C GLY A 65 -4.81 -16.96 -1.93
N ASP A 66 -4.33 -17.22 -0.73
CA ASP A 66 -4.84 -18.30 0.11
C ASP A 66 -6.25 -18.00 0.65
N VAL A 67 -6.52 -16.76 1.08
CA VAL A 67 -7.87 -16.33 1.49
C VAL A 67 -8.87 -16.51 0.36
N LEU A 68 -8.53 -16.10 -0.87
CA LEU A 68 -9.43 -16.20 -2.01
C LEU A 68 -9.64 -17.65 -2.47
N SER A 69 -8.65 -18.51 -2.26
CA SER A 69 -8.69 -19.92 -2.64
C SER A 69 -9.46 -20.76 -1.61
N GLN A 70 -9.18 -20.58 -0.32
CA GLN A 70 -9.76 -21.38 0.76
C GLN A 70 -11.10 -20.82 1.25
N ARG A 71 -11.35 -19.52 1.06
CA ARG A 71 -12.57 -18.80 1.47
C ARG A 71 -12.97 -19.11 2.92
N PRO A 72 -12.10 -18.82 3.89
CA PRO A 72 -12.35 -19.13 5.29
C PRO A 72 -13.56 -18.33 5.83
N ASP A 73 -14.34 -18.96 6.72
CA ASP A 73 -15.46 -18.30 7.39
C ASP A 73 -15.01 -17.17 8.33
N ASN A 74 -13.84 -17.33 8.96
CA ASN A 74 -13.23 -16.32 9.81
C ASN A 74 -11.84 -15.92 9.31
N ILE A 75 -11.77 -14.75 8.67
CA ILE A 75 -10.52 -14.19 8.12
C ILE A 75 -9.50 -13.86 9.22
N LYS A 76 -9.94 -13.50 10.44
CA LYS A 76 -9.03 -13.10 11.52
C LYS A 76 -8.25 -14.29 12.06
N ASP A 77 -8.93 -15.40 12.30
CA ASP A 77 -8.29 -16.63 12.77
C ASP A 77 -7.35 -17.16 11.70
N PHE A 78 -7.80 -17.15 10.44
CA PHE A 78 -6.96 -17.51 9.29
C PHE A 78 -5.70 -16.63 9.19
N ALA A 79 -5.81 -15.32 9.43
CA ALA A 79 -4.65 -14.43 9.46
C ALA A 79 -3.70 -14.76 10.61
N ALA A 80 -4.22 -15.03 11.80
CA ALA A 80 -3.39 -15.43 12.94
C ALA A 80 -2.60 -16.71 12.61
N ASP A 81 -3.26 -17.73 12.07
CA ASP A 81 -2.62 -18.99 11.70
C ASP A 81 -1.58 -18.79 10.59
N TYR A 82 -1.94 -18.02 9.54
CA TYR A 82 -1.05 -17.75 8.41
C TYR A 82 0.22 -17.01 8.84
N PHE A 83 0.10 -15.90 9.57
CA PHE A 83 1.24 -15.07 9.96
C PHE A 83 2.06 -15.64 11.13
N THR A 84 1.51 -16.61 11.87
CA THR A 84 2.24 -17.30 12.95
C THR A 84 2.92 -18.58 12.46
N ASN A 85 2.72 -18.97 11.21
CA ASN A 85 3.34 -20.17 10.65
C ASN A 85 4.88 -20.04 10.63
N PRO A 86 5.64 -20.94 11.30
CA PRO A 86 7.10 -20.89 11.34
C PRO A 86 7.77 -21.10 9.98
N GLU A 87 7.08 -21.72 9.01
CA GLU A 87 7.60 -21.97 7.65
C GLU A 87 7.42 -20.76 6.72
N LEU A 88 6.59 -19.79 7.10
CA LEU A 88 6.27 -18.62 6.28
C LEU A 88 7.52 -17.84 5.82
N PRO A 89 8.54 -17.59 6.67
CA PRO A 89 9.74 -16.87 6.24
C PRO A 89 10.51 -17.58 5.13
N GLU A 90 10.60 -18.92 5.19
CA GLU A 90 11.28 -19.72 4.17
C GLU A 90 10.51 -19.70 2.84
N GLN A 91 9.18 -19.90 2.91
CA GLN A 91 8.31 -19.80 1.74
C GLN A 91 8.38 -18.42 1.08
N LEU A 92 8.41 -17.35 1.89
CA LEU A 92 8.54 -15.98 1.41
C LEU A 92 9.89 -15.76 0.71
N GLN A 93 10.99 -16.29 1.26
CA GLN A 93 12.31 -16.20 0.66
C GLN A 93 12.36 -16.90 -0.71
N MET A 94 11.72 -18.08 -0.84
CA MET A 94 11.60 -18.76 -2.12
C MET A 94 10.80 -17.94 -3.14
N GLN A 95 9.65 -17.38 -2.73
CA GLN A 95 8.82 -16.51 -3.59
C GLN A 95 9.60 -15.29 -4.08
N LEU A 96 10.41 -14.67 -3.22
CA LEU A 96 11.27 -13.54 -3.56
C LEU A 96 12.31 -13.92 -4.63
N GLN A 97 12.98 -15.07 -4.48
CA GLN A 97 13.95 -15.55 -5.47
C GLN A 97 13.28 -15.84 -6.82
N LEU A 98 12.10 -16.47 -6.81
CA LEU A 98 11.31 -16.72 -8.02
C LEU A 98 10.88 -15.42 -8.70
N ARG A 99 10.47 -14.41 -7.94
CA ARG A 99 10.15 -13.08 -8.48
C ARG A 99 11.37 -12.44 -9.13
N GLN A 100 12.52 -12.45 -8.46
CA GLN A 100 13.76 -11.86 -8.98
C GLN A 100 14.23 -12.55 -10.27
N THR A 101 14.16 -13.88 -10.33
CA THR A 101 14.52 -14.64 -11.53
C THR A 101 13.58 -14.34 -12.69
N LYS A 102 12.26 -14.29 -12.45
CA LYS A 102 11.27 -13.86 -13.46
C LYS A 102 11.53 -12.45 -13.97
N ILE A 103 11.85 -11.50 -13.09
CA ILE A 103 12.18 -10.12 -13.49
C ILE A 103 13.43 -10.08 -14.38
N LYS A 104 14.48 -10.84 -14.02
CA LYS A 104 15.71 -10.93 -14.83
C LYS A 104 15.41 -11.53 -16.21
N GLN A 105 14.64 -12.61 -16.28
CA GLN A 105 14.24 -13.26 -17.53
C GLN A 105 13.45 -12.30 -18.44
N ASN A 106 12.43 -11.61 -17.89
CA ASN A 106 11.64 -10.63 -18.65
C ASN A 106 12.50 -9.50 -19.21
N ARG A 107 13.49 -9.01 -18.46
CA ARG A 107 14.43 -7.99 -18.94
C ARG A 107 15.33 -8.47 -20.07
N VAL A 108 15.70 -9.75 -20.07
CA VAL A 108 16.49 -10.35 -21.16
C VAL A 108 15.63 -10.48 -22.42
N LEU A 109 14.38 -10.93 -22.29
CA LEU A 109 13.44 -11.05 -23.41
C LEU A 109 13.12 -9.70 -24.09
N GLN A 110 13.09 -8.60 -23.32
CA GLN A 110 12.85 -7.26 -23.89
C GLN A 110 14.06 -6.66 -24.63
N ARG A 111 15.24 -7.28 -24.53
CA ARG A 111 16.48 -6.80 -25.18
C ARG A 111 16.83 -7.55 -26.46
N ILE A 112 16.06 -8.59 -26.81
CA ILE A 112 16.16 -9.38 -28.04
C ILE A 112 15.08 -8.88 -29.00
#